data_AF-A0A6M3K8K4-F1
#
_entry.id   AF-A0A6M3K8K4-F1
#
_cell.length_a   1.000
_cell.length_b   1.000
_cell.length_c   1.000
_cell.angle_alpha   90.00
_cell.angle_beta   90.00
_cell.angle_gamma   90.00
#
_symmetry.space_group_name_H-M   'P 1'
#
loop_
_entity.id
_entity.type
_entity.pdbx_description
1 polymer ?
#
loop_
_entity_poly.entity_id
_entity_poly.type
_entity_poly.pdbx_seq_one_letter_code
_entity_poly.pdbx_strand_id
1 'polypeptide(L)'
;MPTVYVVNKGSHDHSDAERYGEIRYLTKGKVSRYATNNMWREFFPTLKDSKPEDYILVTGLTVMNIVATSIFSSLHGKINLLLYKGPTRDEPGRYVERTFLPLGQGGER
;
A
#
# COMPACT_ATOMS: atom_id res chain seq x y z
N MET A 1 -3.98 -16.33 2.20
CA MET A 1 -4.37 -15.27 1.26
C MET A 1 -3.71 -13.98 1.73
N PRO A 2 -3.10 -13.17 0.84
CA PRO A 2 -2.52 -11.89 1.23
C PRO A 2 -3.58 -10.89 1.69
N THR A 3 -3.15 -9.89 2.45
CA THR A 3 -3.92 -8.69 2.80
C THR A 3 -3.47 -7.54 1.90
N VAL A 4 -4.41 -6.74 1.42
CA VAL A 4 -4.17 -5.50 0.70
C VAL A 4 -4.48 -4.33 1.63
N TYR A 5 -3.44 -3.70 2.15
CA TYR A 5 -3.55 -2.54 3.02
C TYR A 5 -3.73 -1.27 2.21
N VAL A 6 -4.94 -0.74 2.20
CA VAL A 6 -5.31 0.51 1.54
C VAL A 6 -4.97 1.68 2.46
N VAL A 7 -3.97 2.47 2.09
CA VAL A 7 -3.43 3.56 2.93
C VAL A 7 -4.49 4.58 3.32
N ASN A 8 -5.39 4.90 2.41
CA ASN A 8 -6.56 5.72 2.68
C ASN A 8 -7.71 5.29 1.77
N LYS A 9 -8.88 5.00 2.36
CA LYS A 9 -10.09 4.63 1.59
C LYS A 9 -10.45 5.68 0.52
N GLY A 10 -10.33 6.96 0.85
CA GLY A 10 -10.75 8.04 -0.06
C GLY A 10 -12.15 7.83 -0.67
N SER A 11 -12.32 8.26 -1.91
CA SER A 11 -13.54 8.05 -2.73
C SER A 11 -13.27 7.19 -3.97
N HIS A 12 -12.19 6.40 -3.96
CA HIS A 12 -11.79 5.59 -5.09
C HIS A 12 -12.45 4.21 -5.04
N ASP A 13 -12.64 3.60 -6.20
CA ASP A 13 -13.00 2.19 -6.30
C ASP A 13 -11.72 1.33 -6.14
N HIS A 14 -11.80 0.32 -5.27
CA HIS A 14 -10.72 -0.62 -4.97
C HIS A 14 -11.07 -2.06 -5.38
N SER A 15 -12.20 -2.28 -6.07
CA SER A 15 -12.68 -3.60 -6.47
C SER A 15 -11.62 -4.43 -7.21
N ASP A 16 -10.88 -3.84 -8.15
CA ASP A 16 -9.80 -4.52 -8.88
C ASP A 16 -8.68 -5.04 -7.96
N ALA A 17 -8.48 -4.43 -6.78
CA ALA A 17 -7.47 -4.86 -5.83
C ALA A 17 -7.86 -6.12 -5.03
N GLU A 18 -9.14 -6.47 -4.97
CA GLU A 18 -9.64 -7.67 -4.25
C GLU A 18 -9.07 -8.97 -4.82
N ARG A 19 -8.64 -8.97 -6.09
CA ARG A 19 -7.97 -10.13 -6.71
C ARG A 19 -6.58 -10.42 -6.12
N TYR A 20 -5.97 -9.47 -5.41
CA TYR A 20 -4.67 -9.64 -4.77
C TYR A 20 -4.78 -10.12 -3.32
N GLY A 21 -5.94 -9.95 -2.68
CA GLY A 21 -6.12 -10.30 -1.27
C GLY A 21 -7.27 -9.59 -0.57
N GLU A 22 -7.38 -9.83 0.74
CA GLU A 22 -8.40 -9.20 1.59
C GLU A 22 -8.10 -7.70 1.77
N ILE A 23 -9.08 -6.84 1.50
CA ILE A 23 -8.91 -5.39 1.61
C ILE A 23 -9.00 -4.95 3.08
N ARG A 24 -7.96 -4.25 3.56
CA ARG A 24 -7.94 -3.62 4.89
C ARG A 24 -7.55 -2.15 4.79
N TYR A 25 -8.39 -1.27 5.32
CA TYR A 25 -8.13 0.16 5.31
C TYR A 25 -7.27 0.57 6.50
N LEU A 26 -6.18 1.30 6.27
CA LEU A 26 -5.39 1.92 7.34
C LEU A 26 -6.07 3.19 7.86
N THR A 27 -6.73 3.94 6.99
CA THR A 27 -7.46 5.17 7.36
C THR A 27 -8.71 5.38 6.52
N LYS A 28 -9.60 6.26 7.01
CA LYS A 28 -10.77 6.74 6.28
C LYS A 28 -10.88 8.26 6.44
N GLY A 29 -11.07 8.98 5.32
CA GLY A 29 -11.37 10.41 5.33
C GLY A 29 -10.14 11.31 5.32
N LYS A 30 -10.30 12.53 5.87
CA LYS A 30 -9.28 13.58 5.81
C LYS A 30 -8.22 13.36 6.89
N VAL A 31 -6.96 13.37 6.46
CA VAL A 31 -5.79 13.31 7.34
C VAL A 31 -4.93 14.54 7.08
N SER A 32 -4.44 15.18 8.13
CA SER A 32 -3.50 16.31 7.99
C SER A 32 -2.16 15.82 7.46
N ARG A 33 -1.68 16.39 6.34
CA ARG A 33 -0.39 16.03 5.72
C ARG A 33 0.83 16.24 6.63
N TYR A 34 0.71 17.05 7.67
CA TYR A 34 1.82 17.35 8.60
C TYR A 34 1.80 16.47 9.85
N ALA A 35 0.73 15.70 10.07
CA ALA A 35 0.57 14.90 11.27
C ALA A 35 1.18 13.49 11.13
N THR A 36 2.45 13.40 10.72
CA THR A 36 3.15 12.13 10.46
C THR A 36 3.19 11.20 11.67
N ASN A 37 3.36 11.73 12.88
CA ASN A 37 3.29 10.97 14.12
C ASN A 37 1.90 10.35 14.37
N ASN A 38 0.82 11.04 13.98
CA ASN A 38 -0.53 10.49 14.07
C ASN A 38 -0.72 9.36 13.05
N MET A 39 -0.25 9.55 11.81
CA MET A 39 -0.29 8.51 10.77
C MET A 39 0.44 7.24 11.25
N TRP A 40 1.63 7.38 11.81
CA TRP A 40 2.38 6.23 12.33
C TRP A 40 1.60 5.50 13.44
N ARG A 41 1.06 6.23 14.42
CA ARG A 41 0.27 5.66 15.53
C ARG A 41 -1.00 4.96 15.05
N GLU A 42 -1.59 5.43 13.96
CA GLU A 42 -2.78 4.82 13.36
C GLU A 42 -2.43 3.57 12.52
N PHE A 43 -1.35 3.62 11.74
CA PHE A 43 -1.02 2.55 10.80
C PHE A 43 -0.32 1.38 11.48
N PHE A 44 0.61 1.67 12.40
CA PHE A 44 1.47 0.66 13.01
C PHE A 44 0.69 -0.48 13.72
N PRO A 45 -0.37 -0.20 14.53
CA PRO A 45 -1.13 -1.28 15.16
C PRO A 45 -1.78 -2.26 14.19
N THR A 46 -2.06 -1.83 12.95
CA THR A 46 -2.63 -2.68 11.90
C THR A 46 -1.53 -3.38 11.09
N LEU A 47 -0.44 -2.67 10.80
CA LEU A 47 0.66 -3.19 9.98
C LEU A 47 1.62 -4.11 10.76
N LYS A 48 1.71 -4.02 12.09
CA LYS A 48 2.60 -4.89 12.89
C LYS A 48 2.27 -6.38 12.74
N ASP A 49 1.02 -6.71 12.40
CA ASP A 49 0.54 -8.09 12.21
C ASP A 49 0.53 -8.50 10.72
N SER A 50 1.06 -7.65 9.84
CA SER A 50 1.19 -7.95 8.40
C SER A 50 2.24 -9.02 8.15
N LYS A 51 2.16 -9.63 6.97
CA LYS A 51 3.08 -10.66 6.48
C LYS A 51 3.89 -10.15 5.29
N PRO A 52 5.06 -10.74 5.00
CA PRO A 52 5.87 -10.34 3.86
C PRO A 52 5.12 -10.40 2.51
N GLU A 53 4.19 -11.33 2.32
CA GLU A 53 3.38 -11.45 1.09
C GLU A 53 2.25 -10.42 0.95
N ASP A 54 1.96 -9.63 1.98
CA ASP A 54 0.91 -8.62 1.94
C ASP A 54 1.30 -7.42 1.06
N TYR A 55 0.31 -6.63 0.66
CA TYR A 55 0.47 -5.49 -0.24
C TYR A 55 0.13 -4.17 0.43
N ILE A 56 0.86 -3.11 0.07
CA ILE A 56 0.48 -1.71 0.32
C ILE A 56 -0.14 -1.15 -0.98
N LEU A 57 -1.42 -0.79 -0.94
CA LEU A 57 -2.07 -0.11 -2.05
C LEU A 57 -1.83 1.40 -1.95
N VAL A 58 -1.14 1.96 -2.95
CA VAL A 58 -0.75 3.37 -2.96
C VAL A 58 -1.95 4.25 -3.29
N THR A 59 -2.39 5.03 -2.31
CA THR A 59 -3.55 5.93 -2.44
C THR A 59 -3.50 7.05 -1.41
N GLY A 60 -4.24 8.14 -1.64
CA GLY A 60 -4.26 9.30 -0.75
C GLY A 60 -2.97 10.14 -0.81
N LEU A 61 -2.59 10.75 0.32
CA LEU A 61 -1.46 11.67 0.38
C LEU A 61 -0.12 10.93 0.29
N THR A 62 0.84 11.47 -0.46
CA THR A 62 2.20 10.91 -0.60
C THR A 62 2.85 10.62 0.76
N VAL A 63 2.73 11.55 1.71
CA VAL A 63 3.29 11.38 3.06
C VAL A 63 2.70 10.18 3.82
N MET A 64 1.43 9.85 3.61
CA MET A 64 0.81 8.67 4.22
C MET A 64 1.41 7.39 3.62
N ASN A 65 1.57 7.36 2.30
CA ASN A 65 2.18 6.23 1.62
C ASN A 65 3.62 6.02 2.08
N ILE A 66 4.41 7.10 2.19
CA ILE A 66 5.78 7.06 2.75
C ILE A 66 5.77 6.41 4.14
N VAL A 67 4.93 6.89 5.06
CA VAL A 67 4.85 6.35 6.42
C VAL A 67 4.47 4.87 6.41
N ALA A 68 3.43 4.48 5.66
CA ALA A 68 2.98 3.08 5.57
C ALA A 68 4.07 2.17 4.99
N THR A 69 4.71 2.59 3.90
CA THR A 69 5.78 1.81 3.25
C THR A 69 7.04 1.74 4.11
N SER A 70 7.37 2.78 4.87
CA SER A 70 8.49 2.75 5.81
C SER A 70 8.25 1.73 6.93
N ILE A 71 7.04 1.72 7.52
CA ILE A 71 6.66 0.71 8.52
C ILE A 71 6.77 -0.69 7.92
N PHE A 72 6.14 -0.93 6.77
CA PHE A 72 6.10 -2.23 6.11
C PHE A 72 7.50 -2.73 5.74
N SER A 73 8.34 -1.85 5.18
CA SER A 73 9.72 -2.17 4.83
C SER A 73 10.57 -2.48 6.06
N SER A 74 10.38 -1.78 7.17
CA SER A 74 11.10 -2.06 8.42
C SER A 74 10.71 -3.41 9.02
N LEU A 75 9.47 -3.85 8.83
CA LEU A 75 8.99 -5.15 9.33
C LEU A 75 9.49 -6.32 8.46
N HIS A 76 9.50 -6.15 7.14
CA HIS A 76 9.66 -7.29 6.21
C HIS A 76 10.93 -7.25 5.36
N GLY A 77 11.68 -6.14 5.39
CA GLY A 77 12.83 -5.92 4.50
C GLY A 77 12.47 -5.77 3.01
N LYS A 78 11.19 -5.92 2.65
CA LYS A 78 10.68 -5.79 1.29
C LYS A 78 9.35 -5.04 1.28
N ILE A 79 8.92 -4.63 0.10
CA ILE A 79 7.66 -3.93 -0.09
C ILE A 79 6.97 -4.49 -1.33
N ASN A 80 5.71 -4.90 -1.22
CA ASN A 80 4.85 -5.17 -2.39
C ASN A 80 3.84 -4.03 -2.51
N LEU A 81 3.90 -3.29 -3.60
CA LEU A 81 2.99 -2.18 -3.89
C LEU A 81 1.93 -2.59 -4.89
N LEU A 82 0.71 -2.10 -4.70
CA LEU A 82 -0.30 -2.01 -5.75
C LEU A 82 -0.43 -0.56 -6.22
N LEU A 83 -0.19 -0.35 -7.51
CA LEU A 83 -0.23 0.95 -8.17
C LEU A 83 -1.39 0.98 -9.15
N TYR A 84 -2.25 2.00 -9.09
CA TYR A 84 -3.33 2.13 -10.05
C TYR A 84 -2.79 2.59 -11.41
N LYS A 85 -2.97 1.77 -12.44
CA LYS A 85 -2.80 2.13 -13.84
C LYS A 85 -4.17 2.57 -14.37
N GLY A 86 -4.30 3.85 -14.68
CA GLY A 86 -5.56 4.41 -15.19
C GLY A 86 -6.03 3.76 -16.49
N PRO A 87 -7.32 3.93 -16.84
CA PRO A 87 -7.85 3.40 -18.08
C PRO A 87 -7.15 4.03 -19.28
N THR A 88 -7.05 3.26 -20.35
CA THR A 88 -6.60 3.72 -21.67
C THR A 88 -7.77 3.60 -22.65
N ARG A 89 -7.54 3.91 -23.92
CA ARG A 89 -8.55 3.71 -24.97
C ARG A 89 -8.99 2.25 -25.09
N ASP A 90 -8.07 1.32 -24.86
CA ASP A 90 -8.26 -0.10 -25.17
C ASP A 90 -8.32 -1.00 -23.91
N GLU A 91 -7.91 -0.51 -22.74
CA GLU A 91 -7.91 -1.27 -21.48
C GLU A 91 -8.58 -0.48 -20.34
N PRO A 92 -9.40 -1.14 -19.48
CA PRO A 92 -9.90 -0.52 -18.26
C PRO A 92 -8.76 -0.25 -17.26
N GLY A 93 -9.01 0.64 -16.31
CA GLY A 93 -8.06 0.93 -15.25
C GLY A 93 -7.95 -0.23 -14.27
N ARG A 94 -6.72 -0.54 -13.85
CA ARG A 94 -6.41 -1.70 -12.98
C ARG A 94 -5.20 -1.43 -12.10
N TYR A 95 -5.12 -2.09 -10.97
CA TYR A 95 -3.93 -2.15 -10.15
C TYR A 95 -2.87 -3.06 -10.77
N VAL A 96 -1.61 -2.66 -10.66
CA VAL A 96 -0.44 -3.46 -11.06
C VAL A 96 0.49 -3.60 -9.87
N GLU A 97 1.06 -4.79 -9.70
CA GLU A 97 1.99 -5.06 -8.60
C GLU A 97 3.42 -4.62 -8.92
N ARG A 98 4.12 -4.12 -7.91
CA ARG A 98 5.56 -3.84 -7.94
C ARG A 98 6.19 -4.22 -6.62
N THR A 99 7.22 -5.07 -6.67
CA THR A 99 7.96 -5.49 -5.47
C THR A 99 9.35 -4.86 -5.45
N PHE A 100 9.68 -4.27 -4.31
CA PHE A 100 11.03 -3.79 -3.99
C PHE A 100 11.66 -4.73 -2.97
N LEU A 101 12.85 -5.21 -3.29
CA LEU A 101 13.66 -6.09 -2.45
C LEU A 101 14.75 -5.26 -1.73
N PRO A 102 15.36 -5.79 -0.65
CA PRO A 102 16.54 -5.16 -0.07
C PRO A 102 17.64 -4.95 -1.12
N LEU A 103 18.40 -3.86 -0.95
CA LEU A 103 19.60 -3.61 -1.76
C LEU A 103 20.54 -4.82 -1.66
N GLY A 104 21.05 -5.30 -2.80
CA GLY A 104 21.92 -6.47 -2.88
C GLY A 104 21.23 -7.83 -3.05
N GLN A 105 19.89 -7.88 -3.12
CA GLN A 105 19.13 -9.12 -3.39
C GLN A 105 18.31 -9.09 -4.70
N GLY A 106 18.41 -8.02 -5.49
CA GLY A 106 17.80 -7.93 -6.81
C GLY A 106 18.75 -8.42 -7.89
N GLY A 107 18.68 -9.72 -8.24
CA GLY A 107 19.33 -10.23 -9.44
C GLY A 107 18.86 -9.48 -10.69
N GLU A 108 19.78 -9.31 -11.64
CA GLU A 108 19.57 -8.66 -12.95
C GLU A 108 18.23 -9.11 -13.55
N ARG A 109 17.37 -8.13 -13.87
CA ARG A 109 16.14 -8.35 -14.63
C ARG A 109 16.39 -8.01 -16.09
#